data_AF-A0A243SG64-F1
#
_entry.id   AF-A0A243SG64-F1
#
_cell.length_a   1.000
_cell.length_b   1.000
_cell.length_c   1.000
_cell.angle_alpha   90.00
_cell.angle_beta   90.00
_cell.angle_gamma   90.00
#
_symmetry.space_group_name_H-M   'P 1'
#
loop_
_entity.id
_entity.type
_entity.pdbx_description
1 polymer ?
#
loop_
_entity_poly.entity_id
_entity_poly.type
_entity_poly.pdbx_seq_one_letter_code
_entity_poly.pdbx_strand_id
1 'polypeptide(L)'
;MKNYYTNLSAEILSVAQSNGDTTSLRRQLYFTRADKLEKNLNTDDLKKTFWINIYYAYFLIMKKENIDLNSRYNLKRIRIAHTAISLNDIEFGILKKSTMRLGFSYFVNPFHSKFVKKMSIQEMDYRIHFVIQSITFKKTIFNYYDSELLNEQLQETMKLFISQKLQQAPSFQ
;
A
#
# COMPACT_ATOMS: atom_id res chain seq x y z
N MET A 1 15.49 5.35 -16.16
CA MET A 1 14.46 6.39 -15.94
C MET A 1 13.47 5.85 -14.94
N LYS A 2 13.19 6.57 -13.86
CA LYS A 2 12.24 6.12 -12.82
C LYS A 2 10.81 6.07 -13.39
N ASN A 3 10.05 5.06 -12.98
CA ASN A 3 8.68 4.86 -13.44
C ASN A 3 7.79 6.04 -13.02
N TYR A 4 6.98 6.57 -13.95
CA TYR A 4 6.15 7.75 -13.70
C TYR A 4 5.17 7.54 -12.53
N TYR A 5 4.52 6.37 -12.43
CA TYR A 5 3.51 6.14 -11.41
C TYR A 5 4.13 5.90 -10.03
N THR A 6 5.28 5.23 -9.93
CA THR A 6 5.98 5.10 -8.65
C THR A 6 6.43 6.47 -8.13
N ASN A 7 6.96 7.33 -9.00
CA ASN A 7 7.30 8.71 -8.65
C ASN A 7 6.07 9.51 -8.19
N LEU A 8 4.97 9.48 -8.95
CA LEU A 8 3.74 10.16 -8.59
C LEU A 8 3.19 9.69 -7.24
N SER A 9 3.28 8.39 -6.93
CA SER A 9 2.87 7.86 -5.62
C SER A 9 3.75 8.36 -4.48
N ALA A 10 5.07 8.47 -4.69
CA ALA A 10 6.00 9.01 -3.71
C ALA A 10 5.77 10.51 -3.48
N GLU A 11 5.49 11.27 -4.54
CA GLU A 11 5.15 12.70 -4.45
C GLU A 11 3.86 12.93 -3.65
N ILE A 12 2.81 12.15 -3.92
CA ILE A 12 1.55 12.21 -3.15
C ILE A 12 1.82 11.93 -1.67
N LEU A 13 2.64 10.93 -1.36
CA LEU A 13 3.02 10.60 0.00
C LEU A 13 3.80 11.74 0.68
N SER A 14 4.80 12.31 0.00
CA SER A 14 5.59 13.42 0.51
C SER A 14 4.71 14.63 0.84
N VAL A 15 3.81 15.02 -0.06
CA VAL A 15 2.86 16.12 0.17
C VAL A 15 1.90 15.79 1.32
N ALA A 16 1.42 14.53 1.43
CA ALA A 16 0.57 14.10 2.53
C ALA A 16 1.28 14.15 3.89
N GLN A 17 2.57 13.80 3.96
CA GLN A 17 3.38 13.89 5.18
C GLN A 17 3.54 15.33 5.66
N SER A 18 3.70 16.28 4.74
CA SER A 18 3.74 17.72 5.04
C SER A 18 2.35 18.33 5.29
N ASN A 19 1.29 17.53 5.37
CA ASN A 19 -0.10 17.99 5.45
C ASN A 19 -0.53 18.93 4.31
N GLY A 20 0.13 18.87 3.15
CA GLY A 20 -0.19 19.68 1.97
C GLY A 20 -1.46 19.21 1.24
N ASP A 21 -1.81 19.93 0.17
CA ASP A 21 -2.92 19.56 -0.71
C ASP A 21 -2.48 18.58 -1.80
N THR A 22 -3.06 17.38 -1.78
CA THR A 22 -2.77 16.30 -2.75
C THR A 22 -3.79 16.26 -3.90
N THR A 23 -4.74 17.18 -3.95
CA THR A 23 -5.90 17.12 -4.86
C THR A 23 -5.50 17.05 -6.33
N SER A 24 -4.54 17.89 -6.76
CA SER A 24 -4.06 17.88 -8.15
C SER A 24 -3.39 16.56 -8.54
N LEU A 25 -2.50 16.04 -7.69
CA LEU A 25 -1.80 14.77 -7.92
C LEU A 25 -2.76 13.57 -7.95
N ARG A 26 -3.72 13.53 -7.02
CA ARG A 26 -4.77 12.50 -6.99
C ARG A 26 -5.68 12.56 -8.21
N ARG A 27 -5.94 13.76 -8.74
CA ARG A 27 -6.69 13.95 -9.99
C ARG A 27 -5.97 13.31 -11.19
N GLN A 28 -4.63 13.36 -11.24
CA GLN A 28 -3.85 12.66 -12.28
C GLN A 28 -4.04 11.14 -12.21
N LEU A 29 -4.05 10.56 -11.01
CA LEU A 29 -4.35 9.13 -10.83
C LEU A 29 -5.79 8.77 -11.20
N TYR A 30 -6.76 9.65 -10.90
CA TYR A 30 -8.16 9.41 -11.22
C TYR A 30 -8.41 9.33 -12.74
N PHE A 31 -7.85 10.26 -13.52
CA PHE A 31 -8.04 10.34 -14.97
C PHE A 31 -7.10 9.43 -15.77
N THR A 32 -6.13 8.79 -15.11
CA THR A 32 -5.30 7.77 -15.76
C THR A 32 -6.17 6.60 -16.21
N ARG A 33 -5.89 6.04 -17.39
CA ARG A 33 -6.57 4.82 -17.84
C ARG A 33 -6.01 3.59 -17.14
N ALA A 34 -6.87 2.64 -16.78
CA ALA A 34 -6.47 1.44 -16.05
C ALA A 34 -5.50 0.55 -16.84
N ASP A 35 -5.65 0.47 -18.17
CA ASP A 35 -4.74 -0.25 -19.07
C ASP A 35 -3.34 0.39 -19.11
N LYS A 36 -3.27 1.73 -19.12
CA LYS A 36 -2.00 2.46 -19.06
C LYS A 36 -1.31 2.25 -17.73
N LEU A 37 -2.05 2.32 -16.61
CA LEU A 37 -1.51 2.09 -15.28
C LEU A 37 -0.92 0.68 -15.16
N GLU A 38 -1.66 -0.34 -15.58
CA GLU A 38 -1.19 -1.74 -15.58
C GLU A 38 0.07 -1.91 -16.43
N LYS A 39 0.08 -1.40 -17.66
CA LYS A 39 1.23 -1.51 -18.57
C LYS A 39 2.50 -0.88 -18.01
N ASN A 40 2.37 0.17 -17.20
CA ASN A 40 3.51 0.83 -16.57
C ASN A 40 3.89 0.18 -15.24
N LEU A 41 2.94 -0.39 -14.49
CA LEU A 41 3.20 -1.18 -13.29
C LEU A 41 3.30 -2.67 -13.67
N ASN A 42 4.21 -2.99 -14.59
CA ASN A 42 4.31 -4.30 -15.22
C ASN A 42 5.12 -5.33 -14.40
N THR A 43 5.78 -4.91 -13.33
CA THR A 43 6.49 -5.82 -12.40
C THR A 43 5.88 -5.73 -11.01
N ASP A 44 6.05 -6.80 -10.23
CA ASP A 44 5.58 -6.82 -8.85
C ASP A 44 6.26 -5.77 -7.98
N ASP A 45 7.54 -5.47 -8.20
CA ASP A 45 8.23 -4.43 -7.43
C ASP A 45 7.68 -3.03 -7.74
N LEU A 46 7.39 -2.73 -9.01
CA LEU A 46 6.72 -1.47 -9.37
C LEU A 46 5.33 -1.38 -8.73
N LYS A 47 4.56 -2.47 -8.76
CA LYS A 47 3.24 -2.54 -8.10
C LYS A 47 3.38 -2.34 -6.60
N LYS A 48 4.27 -3.08 -5.92
CA LYS A 48 4.51 -2.97 -4.47
C LYS A 48 4.87 -1.53 -4.11
N THR A 49 5.87 -0.95 -4.77
CA THR A 49 6.29 0.44 -4.54
C THR A 49 5.12 1.40 -4.68
N PHE A 50 4.39 1.35 -5.80
CA PHE A 50 3.24 2.21 -6.04
C PHE A 50 2.18 2.06 -4.94
N TRP A 51 1.76 0.82 -4.67
CA TRP A 51 0.64 0.56 -3.76
C TRP A 51 0.98 0.79 -2.30
N ILE A 52 2.22 0.53 -1.86
CA ILE A 52 2.68 0.86 -0.51
C ILE A 52 2.66 2.38 -0.30
N ASN A 53 3.19 3.15 -1.26
CA ASN A 53 3.19 4.61 -1.17
C ASN A 53 1.76 5.18 -1.16
N ILE A 54 0.87 4.67 -2.03
CA ILE A 54 -0.55 5.07 -2.05
C ILE A 54 -1.25 4.71 -0.73
N TYR A 55 -1.04 3.50 -0.21
CA TYR A 55 -1.60 3.09 1.08
C TYR A 55 -1.18 4.07 2.19
N TYR A 56 0.12 4.35 2.28
CA TYR A 56 0.66 5.22 3.31
C TYR A 56 0.12 6.65 3.18
N ALA A 57 0.12 7.20 1.97
CA ALA A 57 -0.38 8.56 1.73
C ALA A 57 -1.85 8.68 2.12
N TYR A 58 -2.69 7.73 1.71
CA TYR A 58 -4.11 7.75 2.04
C TYR A 58 -4.40 7.46 3.50
N PHE A 59 -3.58 6.65 4.18
CA PHE A 59 -3.65 6.50 5.62
C PHE A 59 -3.46 7.84 6.34
N LEU A 60 -2.48 8.65 5.90
CA LEU A 60 -2.23 9.99 6.44
C LEU A 60 -3.34 10.99 6.08
N ILE A 61 -3.79 11.01 4.82
CA ILE A 61 -4.88 11.89 4.37
C ILE A 61 -6.16 11.63 5.17
N MET A 62 -6.59 10.38 5.29
CA MET A 62 -7.81 10.05 6.03
C MET A 62 -7.66 10.28 7.54
N LYS A 63 -6.43 10.17 8.07
CA LYS A 63 -6.13 10.58 9.44
C LYS A 63 -6.32 12.09 9.63
N LYS A 64 -5.83 12.91 8.71
CA LYS A 64 -6.00 14.36 8.72
C LYS A 64 -7.48 14.76 8.59
N GLU A 65 -8.27 14.00 7.83
CA GLU A 65 -9.72 14.16 7.71
C GLU A 65 -10.50 13.70 8.97
N ASN A 66 -9.82 13.32 10.06
CA ASN A 66 -10.43 12.80 11.30
C ASN A 66 -11.37 11.61 11.10
N ILE A 67 -11.13 10.79 10.07
CA ILE A 67 -11.87 9.56 9.84
C ILE A 67 -11.44 8.53 10.89
N ASP A 68 -12.41 8.00 11.64
CA ASP A 68 -12.19 6.97 12.64
C ASP A 68 -11.40 5.77 12.08
N LEU A 69 -10.56 5.17 12.92
CA LEU A 69 -9.63 4.13 12.52
C LEU A 69 -10.35 2.90 11.93
N ASN A 70 -11.47 2.47 12.52
CA ASN A 70 -12.19 1.28 12.05
C ASN A 70 -12.83 1.52 10.68
N SER A 71 -13.36 2.73 10.48
CA SER A 71 -14.00 3.11 9.22
C SER A 71 -12.99 3.34 8.10
N ARG A 72 -11.80 3.87 8.43
CA ARG A 72 -10.76 4.23 7.46
C ARG A 72 -10.37 3.09 6.53
N TYR A 73 -10.27 1.87 7.06
CA TYR A 73 -9.79 0.73 6.30
C TYR A 73 -10.74 0.26 5.20
N ASN A 74 -12.05 0.36 5.45
CA ASN A 74 -13.10 -0.10 4.54
C ASN A 74 -13.65 1.01 3.64
N LEU A 75 -13.38 2.28 3.96
CA LEU A 75 -13.90 3.42 3.21
C LEU A 75 -13.31 3.47 1.79
N LYS A 76 -14.17 3.43 0.78
CA LYS A 76 -13.79 3.52 -0.65
C LYS A 76 -13.45 4.95 -1.09
N ARG A 77 -12.42 5.53 -0.48
CA ARG A 77 -11.99 6.93 -0.65
C ARG A 77 -10.82 7.09 -1.62
N ILE A 78 -10.14 6.01 -1.98
CA ILE A 78 -9.01 6.01 -2.91
C ILE A 78 -9.56 5.90 -4.32
N ARG A 79 -9.33 6.92 -5.16
CA ARG A 79 -9.89 7.02 -6.50
C ARG A 79 -8.77 6.99 -7.53
N ILE A 80 -8.66 5.87 -8.26
CA ILE A 80 -7.61 5.64 -9.26
C ILE A 80 -8.26 5.02 -10.49
N ALA A 81 -7.97 5.56 -11.67
CA ALA A 81 -8.52 5.09 -12.95
C ALA A 81 -10.05 4.90 -12.92
N HIS A 82 -10.77 5.94 -12.50
CA HIS A 82 -12.23 5.95 -12.32
C HIS A 82 -12.80 4.89 -11.36
N THR A 83 -11.94 4.15 -10.63
CA THR A 83 -12.35 3.12 -9.67
C THR A 83 -12.14 3.64 -8.25
N ALA A 84 -13.12 3.36 -7.38
CA ALA A 84 -13.02 3.65 -5.95
C ALA A 84 -12.65 2.36 -5.18
N ILE A 85 -11.56 2.41 -4.42
CA ILE A 85 -11.06 1.31 -3.59
C ILE A 85 -10.76 1.81 -2.17
N SER A 86 -10.62 0.87 -1.25
CA SER A 86 -10.30 1.09 0.16
C SER A 86 -8.85 0.72 0.49
N LEU A 87 -8.39 1.04 1.71
CA LEU A 87 -7.08 0.57 2.18
C LEU A 87 -7.04 -0.96 2.27
N ASN A 88 -8.15 -1.60 2.67
CA ASN A 88 -8.28 -3.05 2.69
C ASN A 88 -8.20 -3.69 1.31
N ASP A 89 -8.76 -3.02 0.28
CA ASP A 89 -8.61 -3.49 -1.10
C ASP A 89 -7.13 -3.48 -1.53
N ILE A 90 -6.36 -2.47 -1.12
CA ILE A 90 -4.91 -2.42 -1.38
C ILE A 90 -4.19 -3.50 -0.59
N GLU A 91 -4.39 -3.56 0.73
CA GLU A 91 -3.67 -4.48 1.61
C GLU A 91 -3.98 -5.94 1.31
N PHE A 92 -5.25 -6.32 1.30
CA PHE A 92 -5.67 -7.72 1.19
C PHE A 92 -5.98 -8.16 -0.24
N GLY A 93 -6.33 -7.22 -1.12
CA GLY A 93 -6.64 -7.52 -2.52
C GLY A 93 -5.42 -7.43 -3.43
N ILE A 94 -4.63 -6.37 -3.29
CA ILE A 94 -3.53 -6.06 -4.22
C ILE A 94 -2.19 -6.60 -3.70
N LEU A 95 -1.85 -6.32 -2.44
CA LEU A 95 -0.50 -6.55 -1.89
C LEU A 95 -0.32 -7.89 -1.17
N LYS A 96 -1.33 -8.38 -0.46
CA LYS A 96 -1.26 -9.69 0.22
C LYS A 96 -2.00 -10.79 -0.54
N LYS A 97 -2.75 -10.42 -1.60
CA LYS A 97 -3.56 -11.32 -2.43
C LYS A 97 -4.21 -12.41 -1.58
N SER A 98 -5.11 -12.02 -0.68
CA SER A 98 -5.75 -12.91 0.28
C SER A 98 -6.26 -14.17 -0.41
N THR A 99 -5.51 -15.26 -0.23
CA THR A 99 -5.91 -16.57 -0.71
C THR A 99 -6.84 -17.15 0.35
N MET A 100 -8.13 -17.16 0.06
CA MET A 100 -9.07 -17.95 0.83
C MET A 100 -8.77 -19.42 0.52
N ARG A 101 -8.50 -20.20 1.57
CA ARG A 101 -8.37 -21.64 1.45
C ARG A 101 -9.78 -22.24 1.41
N LEU A 102 -10.14 -22.85 0.28
CA LEU A 102 -11.33 -23.70 0.16
C LEU A 102 -10.85 -25.13 -0.11
N GLY A 103 -10.93 -26.00 0.89
CA GLY A 103 -10.40 -27.36 0.83
C GLY A 103 -8.86 -27.40 0.71
N PHE A 104 -8.35 -28.03 -0.35
CA PHE A 104 -6.92 -28.17 -0.67
C PHE A 104 -6.40 -27.11 -1.66
N SER A 105 -7.22 -26.13 -2.06
CA SER A 105 -6.85 -25.11 -3.04
C SER A 105 -6.91 -23.70 -2.48
N TYR A 106 -6.01 -22.85 -2.98
CA TYR A 106 -5.91 -21.43 -2.64
C TYR A 106 -6.63 -20.60 -3.70
N PHE A 107 -7.72 -19.90 -3.33
CA PHE A 107 -8.47 -19.04 -4.23
C PHE A 107 -8.32 -17.57 -3.83
N VAL A 108 -8.06 -16.69 -4.80
CA VAL A 108 -8.13 -15.25 -4.58
C VAL A 108 -9.57 -14.90 -4.22
N ASN A 109 -9.78 -14.16 -3.13
CA ASN A 109 -11.11 -13.71 -2.70
C ASN A 109 -11.97 -13.22 -3.90
N PRO A 110 -13.09 -13.90 -4.21
CA PRO A 110 -13.85 -13.64 -5.43
C PRO A 110 -14.52 -12.27 -5.43
N PHE A 111 -14.70 -11.67 -4.26
CA PHE A 111 -15.39 -10.39 -4.06
C PHE A 111 -14.56 -9.14 -4.40
N HIS A 112 -13.27 -9.29 -4.73
CA HIS A 112 -12.48 -8.16 -5.21
C HIS A 112 -12.92 -7.70 -6.61
N SER A 113 -12.89 -6.39 -6.83
CA SER A 113 -13.22 -5.80 -8.13
C SER A 113 -12.26 -6.26 -9.24
N LYS A 114 -12.70 -6.20 -10.50
CA LYS A 114 -11.85 -6.51 -11.67
C LYS A 114 -10.56 -5.68 -11.66
N PHE A 115 -10.65 -4.42 -11.25
CA PHE A 115 -9.49 -3.52 -11.12
C PHE A 115 -8.48 -4.03 -10.08
N VAL A 116 -8.94 -4.38 -8.88
CA VAL A 116 -8.08 -4.90 -7.80
C VAL A 116 -7.37 -6.18 -8.23
N LYS A 117 -8.11 -7.12 -8.85
CA LYS A 117 -7.53 -8.37 -9.37
C LYS A 117 -6.45 -8.10 -10.43
N LYS A 118 -6.71 -7.16 -11.33
CA LYS A 118 -5.80 -6.79 -12.43
C LYS A 118 -4.53 -6.10 -11.93
N MET A 119 -4.65 -5.30 -10.86
CA MET A 119 -3.52 -4.58 -10.25
C MET A 119 -2.76 -5.39 -9.19
N SER A 120 -3.25 -6.59 -8.85
CA SER A 120 -2.62 -7.44 -7.84
C SER A 120 -1.22 -7.89 -8.22
N ILE A 121 -0.37 -8.08 -7.22
CA ILE A 121 0.94 -8.70 -7.40
C ILE A 121 0.79 -10.19 -7.75
N GLN A 122 1.75 -10.74 -8.46
CA GLN A 122 1.80 -12.16 -8.81
C GLN A 122 2.27 -12.99 -7.61
N GLU A 123 3.40 -12.61 -7.03
CA GLU A 123 4.10 -13.30 -5.94
C GLU A 123 3.93 -12.57 -4.61
N MET A 124 3.51 -13.30 -3.57
CA MET A 124 3.29 -12.74 -2.24
C MET A 124 4.63 -12.42 -1.54
N ASP A 125 4.76 -11.21 -1.03
CA ASP A 125 5.91 -10.79 -0.21
C ASP A 125 5.47 -10.54 1.23
N TYR A 126 5.79 -11.47 2.12
CA TYR A 126 5.39 -11.44 3.53
C TYR A 126 5.91 -10.19 4.27
N ARG A 127 6.99 -9.55 3.78
CA ARG A 127 7.58 -8.36 4.39
C ARG A 127 6.64 -7.17 4.35
N ILE A 128 5.70 -7.14 3.39
CA ILE A 128 4.66 -6.12 3.28
C ILE A 128 3.81 -6.06 4.55
N HIS A 129 3.59 -7.19 5.25
CA HIS A 129 2.88 -7.16 6.52
C HIS A 129 3.53 -6.19 7.52
N PHE A 130 4.85 -6.25 7.68
CA PHE A 130 5.59 -5.39 8.60
C PHE A 130 5.56 -3.92 8.17
N VAL A 131 5.62 -3.67 6.86
CA VAL A 131 5.48 -2.32 6.29
C VAL A 131 4.13 -1.71 6.66
N ILE A 132 3.04 -2.41 6.36
CA ILE A 132 1.69 -1.93 6.63
C ILE A 132 1.49 -1.72 8.14
N GLN A 133 1.95 -2.65 8.97
CA GLN A 133 1.89 -2.49 10.43
C GLN A 133 2.71 -1.28 10.90
N SER A 134 3.90 -1.06 10.36
CA SER A 134 4.74 0.10 10.71
C SER A 134 4.04 1.42 10.39
N ILE A 135 3.34 1.52 9.26
CA ILE A 135 2.51 2.67 8.87
C ILE A 135 1.40 2.90 9.88
N THR A 136 0.63 1.84 10.19
CA THR A 136 -0.52 1.91 11.10
C THR A 136 -0.10 2.32 12.52
N PHE A 137 0.99 1.75 13.04
CA PHE A 137 1.53 2.08 14.35
C PHE A 137 2.36 3.37 14.37
N LYS A 138 2.53 4.07 13.23
CA LYS A 138 3.35 5.28 13.07
C LYS A 138 4.81 5.06 13.49
N LYS A 139 5.36 3.89 13.15
CA LYS A 139 6.75 3.46 13.39
C LYS A 139 7.54 3.33 12.09
N THR A 140 7.11 4.04 11.04
CA THR A 140 7.77 4.05 9.73
C THR A 140 9.13 4.72 9.81
N ILE A 141 10.11 4.14 9.15
CA ILE A 141 11.49 4.64 9.09
C ILE A 141 11.83 5.30 7.76
N PHE A 142 11.06 5.01 6.71
CA PHE A 142 11.23 5.59 5.38
C PHE A 142 10.12 6.61 5.10
N ASN A 143 10.51 7.71 4.46
CA ASN A 143 9.56 8.73 4.01
C ASN A 143 8.76 8.26 2.79
N TYR A 144 9.36 7.42 1.93
CA TYR A 144 8.69 6.78 0.79
C TYR A 144 9.44 5.51 0.39
N TYR A 145 8.78 4.66 -0.39
CA TYR A 145 9.38 3.48 -1.00
C TYR A 145 9.80 3.77 -2.43
N ASP A 146 10.98 3.28 -2.82
CA ASP A 146 11.54 3.38 -4.16
C ASP A 146 11.64 1.98 -4.77
N SER A 147 11.35 1.83 -6.07
CA SER A 147 11.41 0.52 -6.74
C SER A 147 12.83 -0.04 -6.84
N GLU A 148 13.85 0.82 -6.90
CA GLU A 148 15.26 0.41 -7.00
C GLU A 148 15.80 -0.08 -5.64
N LEU A 149 15.25 0.44 -4.54
CA LEU A 149 15.66 0.12 -3.17
C LEU A 149 14.64 -0.76 -2.42
N LEU A 150 13.56 -1.16 -3.10
CA LEU A 150 12.41 -1.78 -2.45
C LEU A 150 12.80 -2.97 -1.59
N ASN A 151 13.64 -3.86 -2.12
CA ASN A 151 14.05 -5.07 -1.42
C ASN A 151 14.74 -4.78 -0.07
N GLU A 152 15.66 -3.81 -0.07
CA GLU A 152 16.38 -3.36 1.12
C GLU A 152 15.41 -2.70 2.11
N GLN A 153 14.57 -1.78 1.62
CA GLN A 153 13.59 -1.09 2.45
C GLN A 153 12.59 -2.05 3.12
N LEU A 154 12.11 -3.06 2.40
CA LEU A 154 11.24 -4.10 2.94
C LEU A 154 11.96 -4.92 4.02
N GLN A 155 13.21 -5.30 3.78
CA GLN A 155 14.01 -6.10 4.72
C GLN A 155 14.35 -5.32 6.00
N GLU A 156 14.74 -4.05 5.88
CA GLU A 156 15.05 -3.19 7.02
C GLU A 156 13.80 -2.91 7.86
N THR A 157 12.67 -2.59 7.21
CA THR A 157 11.40 -2.38 7.90
C THR A 157 11.01 -3.61 8.73
N MET A 158 11.16 -4.81 8.17
CA MET A 158 10.89 -6.06 8.88
C MET A 158 11.81 -6.26 10.08
N LYS A 159 13.14 -6.15 9.89
CA LYS A 159 14.13 -6.34 10.96
C LYS A 159 13.83 -5.40 12.13
N LEU A 160 13.63 -4.12 11.84
CA LEU A 160 13.38 -3.10 12.85
C LEU A 160 12.06 -3.33 13.59
N PHE A 161 10.99 -3.72 12.87
CA PHE A 161 9.72 -4.03 13.50
C PHE A 161 9.83 -5.20 14.48
N ILE A 162 10.53 -6.28 14.08
CA ILE A 162 10.75 -7.46 14.93
C ILE A 162 11.58 -7.07 16.17
N SER A 163 12.70 -6.36 15.98
CA SER A 163 13.55 -5.91 17.10
C SER A 163 12.78 -5.03 18.09
N GLN A 164 11.96 -4.09 17.60
CA GLN A 164 11.13 -3.24 18.45
C GLN A 164 10.06 -4.02 19.22
N LYS A 165 9.54 -5.11 18.67
CA LYS A 165 8.58 -5.98 19.37
C LYS A 165 9.25 -6.79 20.47
N LEU A 166 10.46 -7.30 20.23
CA LEU A 166 11.23 -8.05 21.22
C LEU A 166 11.62 -7.18 22.43
N GLN A 167 11.98 -5.91 22.20
CA GLN A 167 12.29 -4.96 23.28
C GLN A 167 11.06 -4.54 24.10
N GLN A 168 9.85 -4.66 23.55
CA GLN A 168 8.58 -4.34 24.22
C GLN A 168 7.94 -5.55 24.90
N ALA A 169 8.49 -6.76 24.71
CA ALA A 169 8.02 -7.94 25.43
C ALA A 169 8.43 -7.79 26.90
N PRO A 170 7.51 -7.97 27.86
CA PRO A 170 7.89 -7.97 29.27
C PRO A 170 8.94 -9.06 29.46
N SER A 171 10.06 -8.70 30.10
CA SER A 171 11.00 -9.67 30.62
C SER A 171 10.24 -10.57 31.58
N PHE A 172 10.04 -11.83 31.21
CA PHE A 172 9.54 -12.84 32.13
C PHE A 172 10.60 -13.01 33.22
N GLN A 173 10.40 -12.34 34.35
CA GLN A 173 11.05 -12.60 35.62
C GLN A 173 10.09 -13.38 36.49
#